data_AF-A0A7I7MSW2-F1
#
_entry.id   AF-A0A7I7MSW2-F1
#
_cell.length_a   1.000
_cell.length_b   1.000
_cell.length_c   1.000
_cell.angle_alpha   90.00
_cell.angle_beta   90.00
_cell.angle_gamma   90.00
#
_symmetry.space_group_name_H-M   'P 1'
#
loop_
_entity.id
_entity.type
_entity.pdbx_description
1 polymer ?
#
loop_
_entity_poly.entity_id
_entity_poly.type
_entity_poly.pdbx_seq_one_letter_code
_entity_poly.pdbx_strand_id
1 'polypeptide(L)'
;MYTAENAPSTAVLLFGDRPLPAALTGLPTHRADDPATIDAALDPYRRVVVVGGDADLATVLSRLLRTDRLDVEVGYAPRRRTAATRIYGLPTGRRAARHARHGAARRVPLIRDETGSVIVGRARWLPANEQALIHGEAVVDDTVLFDGDVAGVCVEPTLALPGLRASVRERRWRGWIAGRAAQLGTTGAVVVRDGVPAPRPVRRSTFYRNVEGWLLVR
;
A
#
# COMPACT_ATOMS: atom_id res chain seq x y z
N MET A 1 41.42 -6.17 -7.88
CA MET A 1 40.39 -5.34 -8.54
C MET A 1 39.22 -6.26 -8.83
N TYR A 2 38.28 -6.37 -7.89
CA TYR A 2 37.20 -7.38 -7.94
C TYR A 2 36.06 -6.87 -8.83
N THR A 3 35.61 -7.72 -9.74
CA THR A 3 34.54 -7.53 -10.72
C THR A 3 33.23 -7.07 -10.08
N ALA A 4 32.85 -5.82 -10.29
CA ALA A 4 31.53 -5.27 -9.99
C ALA A 4 30.56 -5.42 -11.18
N GLU A 5 30.67 -6.52 -11.93
CA GLU A 5 29.75 -6.84 -13.03
C GLU A 5 28.89 -8.04 -12.63
N ASN A 6 27.57 -7.85 -12.70
CA ASN A 6 26.49 -8.83 -12.50
C ASN A 6 26.10 -9.20 -11.06
N ALA A 7 26.09 -8.25 -10.13
CA ALA A 7 25.10 -8.37 -9.05
C ALA A 7 23.69 -8.29 -9.70
N PRO A 8 22.81 -9.29 -9.50
CA PRO A 8 21.48 -9.26 -10.08
C PRO A 8 20.76 -7.99 -9.64
N SER A 9 20.29 -7.18 -10.60
CA SER A 9 19.62 -5.90 -10.31
C SER A 9 18.21 -6.07 -9.73
N THR A 10 17.65 -7.27 -9.84
CA THR A 10 16.26 -7.61 -9.49
C THR A 10 16.20 -8.80 -8.55
N ALA A 11 15.43 -8.68 -7.47
CA ALA A 11 15.08 -9.77 -6.58
C ALA A 11 13.57 -10.01 -6.52
N VAL A 12 13.18 -11.18 -6.01
CA VAL A 12 11.79 -11.55 -5.73
C VAL A 12 11.60 -11.67 -4.23
N LEU A 13 10.60 -10.96 -3.70
CA LEU A 13 10.08 -11.19 -2.36
C LEU A 13 8.83 -12.06 -2.47
N LEU A 14 8.95 -13.29 -2.00
CA LEU A 14 7.88 -14.29 -2.01
C LEU A 14 7.23 -14.36 -0.63
N PHE A 15 5.97 -13.94 -0.53
CA PHE A 15 5.24 -13.94 0.74
C PHE A 15 4.39 -15.20 0.91
N GLY A 16 4.44 -15.80 2.10
CA GLY A 16 3.72 -17.03 2.46
C GLY A 16 4.13 -18.25 1.61
N ASP A 17 3.35 -19.33 1.71
CA ASP A 17 3.64 -20.61 1.03
C ASP A 17 3.28 -20.62 -0.47
N ARG A 18 3.44 -19.48 -1.14
CA ARG A 18 3.04 -19.32 -2.55
C ARG A 18 4.11 -19.89 -3.46
N PRO A 19 3.74 -20.55 -4.57
CA PRO A 19 4.73 -20.99 -5.55
C PRO A 19 5.30 -19.79 -6.32
N LEU A 20 6.60 -19.84 -6.63
CA LEU A 20 7.25 -18.86 -7.47
C LEU A 20 6.64 -18.88 -8.89
N PRO A 21 6.13 -17.76 -9.42
CA PRO A 21 5.67 -17.70 -10.81
C PRO A 21 6.80 -18.02 -11.78
N ALA A 22 6.55 -18.88 -12.77
CA ALA A 22 7.57 -19.30 -13.75
C ALA A 22 8.26 -18.14 -14.49
N ALA A 23 7.59 -17.00 -14.65
CA ALA A 23 8.16 -15.80 -15.26
C ALA A 23 9.28 -15.15 -14.40
N LEU A 24 9.37 -15.51 -13.12
CA LEU A 24 10.34 -14.99 -12.15
C LEU A 24 11.43 -16.02 -11.81
N THR A 25 11.38 -17.22 -12.39
CA THR A 25 12.42 -18.23 -12.21
C THR A 25 13.79 -17.70 -12.66
N GLY A 26 14.84 -18.07 -11.91
CA GLY A 26 16.21 -17.64 -12.14
C GLY A 26 16.59 -16.31 -11.49
N LEU A 27 15.64 -15.63 -10.83
CA LEU A 27 15.92 -14.44 -10.02
C LEU A 27 16.24 -14.84 -8.57
N PRO A 28 17.15 -14.12 -7.88
CA PRO A 28 17.31 -14.24 -6.43
C PRO A 28 15.95 -14.10 -5.75
N THR A 29 15.56 -15.12 -5.00
CA THR A 29 14.23 -15.20 -4.37
C THR A 29 14.41 -15.32 -2.86
N HIS A 30 13.82 -14.38 -2.14
CA HIS A 30 13.82 -14.31 -0.69
C HIS A 30 12.41 -14.58 -0.19
N ARG A 31 12.28 -15.51 0.77
CA ARG A 31 10.99 -15.74 1.44
C ARG A 31 10.80 -14.69 2.51
N ALA A 32 9.75 -13.89 2.37
CA ALA A 32 9.48 -12.76 3.23
C ALA A 32 8.76 -13.18 4.52
N ASP A 33 9.39 -14.09 5.27
CA ASP A 33 8.81 -14.69 6.48
C ASP A 33 8.97 -13.76 7.71
N ASP A 34 9.98 -12.89 7.67
CA ASP A 34 10.27 -11.95 8.75
C ASP A 34 10.78 -10.57 8.23
N PRO A 35 10.67 -9.53 9.07
CA PRO A 35 11.21 -8.19 8.82
C PRO A 35 12.65 -8.12 8.30
N ALA A 36 13.58 -8.86 8.89
CA ALA A 36 15.01 -8.75 8.60
C ALA A 36 15.32 -9.34 7.21
N THR A 37 14.67 -10.43 6.85
CA THR A 37 14.79 -11.01 5.50
C THR A 37 14.29 -10.05 4.43
N ILE A 38 13.22 -9.30 4.70
CA ILE A 38 12.76 -8.26 3.77
C ILE A 38 13.84 -7.18 3.62
N ASP A 39 14.36 -6.61 4.71
CA ASP A 39 15.40 -5.55 4.64
C ASP A 39 16.64 -5.99 3.87
N ALA A 40 17.13 -7.21 4.15
CA ALA A 40 18.30 -7.76 3.47
C ALA A 40 18.10 -7.86 1.94
N ALA A 41 16.85 -8.05 1.49
CA ALA A 41 16.49 -8.08 0.08
C ALA A 41 16.17 -6.69 -0.51
N LEU A 42 16.06 -5.63 0.29
CA LEU A 42 15.82 -4.27 -0.21
C LEU A 42 17.13 -3.49 -0.42
N ASP A 43 18.20 -3.84 0.30
CA ASP A 43 19.43 -3.07 0.26
C ASP A 43 20.23 -3.22 -1.05
N PRO A 44 20.56 -4.44 -1.53
CA PRO A 44 21.49 -4.60 -2.66
C PRO A 44 20.82 -4.52 -4.04
N TYR A 45 19.49 -4.47 -4.11
CA TYR A 45 18.75 -4.55 -5.38
C TYR A 45 18.16 -3.20 -5.80
N ARG A 46 18.21 -2.91 -7.11
CA ARG A 46 17.55 -1.73 -7.70
C ARG A 46 16.08 -1.97 -8.00
N ARG A 47 15.68 -3.25 -8.09
CA ARG A 47 14.30 -3.67 -8.35
C ARG A 47 13.91 -4.85 -7.46
N VAL A 48 12.68 -4.82 -6.96
CA VAL A 48 12.11 -5.91 -6.18
C VAL A 48 10.72 -6.26 -6.69
N VAL A 49 10.47 -7.54 -6.91
CA VAL A 49 9.17 -8.08 -7.32
C VAL A 49 8.47 -8.70 -6.11
N VAL A 50 7.36 -8.11 -5.69
CA VAL A 50 6.52 -8.61 -4.60
C VAL A 50 5.51 -9.61 -5.13
N VAL A 51 5.65 -10.87 -4.73
CA VAL A 51 4.68 -11.94 -5.00
C VAL A 51 3.81 -12.13 -3.74
N GLY A 52 2.69 -11.41 -3.69
CA GLY A 52 1.84 -11.35 -2.49
C GLY A 52 0.51 -10.62 -2.70
N GLY A 53 -0.16 -10.32 -1.58
CA GLY A 53 -1.36 -9.49 -1.50
C GLY A 53 -1.07 -8.00 -1.30
N ASP A 54 -2.11 -7.20 -1.08
CA ASP A 54 -1.98 -5.74 -0.88
C ASP A 54 -1.17 -5.43 0.40
N ALA A 55 -1.40 -6.17 1.49
CA ALA A 55 -0.66 -6.03 2.74
C ALA A 55 0.85 -6.34 2.59
N ASP A 56 1.20 -7.30 1.75
CA ASP A 56 2.58 -7.69 1.48
C ASP A 56 3.31 -6.55 0.74
N LEU A 57 2.67 -5.96 -0.28
CA LEU A 57 3.18 -4.80 -1.00
C LEU A 57 3.30 -3.57 -0.09
N ALA A 58 2.27 -3.30 0.71
CA ALA A 58 2.27 -2.22 1.70
C ALA A 58 3.41 -2.38 2.72
N THR A 59 3.69 -3.61 3.15
CA THR A 59 4.81 -3.91 4.05
C THR A 59 6.13 -3.53 3.41
N VAL A 60 6.39 -3.98 2.17
CA VAL A 60 7.61 -3.65 1.43
C VAL A 60 7.79 -2.14 1.27
N LEU A 61 6.74 -1.42 0.83
CA LEU A 61 6.79 0.03 0.67
C LEU A 61 6.97 0.77 2.00
N SER A 62 6.39 0.27 3.09
CA SER A 62 6.60 0.83 4.43
C SER A 62 8.05 0.71 4.87
N ARG A 63 8.75 -0.36 4.48
CA ARG A 63 10.17 -0.53 4.78
C ARG A 63 11.04 0.37 3.92
N LEU A 64 10.82 0.40 2.61
CA LEU A 64 11.51 1.30 1.70
C LEU A 64 11.35 2.77 2.12
N LEU A 65 10.16 3.16 2.58
CA LEU A 65 9.93 4.50 3.13
C LEU A 65 10.77 4.77 4.38
N ARG A 66 10.91 3.80 5.29
CA ARG A 66 11.68 3.95 6.54
C ARG A 66 13.19 3.98 6.30
N THR A 67 13.66 3.32 5.26
CA THR A 67 15.08 3.26 4.90
C THR A 67 15.48 4.29 3.85
N ASP A 68 14.58 5.19 3.46
CA ASP A 68 14.81 6.22 2.43
C ASP A 68 15.22 5.63 1.06
N ARG A 69 14.58 4.53 0.68
CA ARG A 69 14.85 3.76 -0.55
C ARG A 69 13.68 3.73 -1.53
N LEU A 70 12.95 4.83 -1.64
CA LEU A 70 11.87 4.98 -2.65
C LEU A 70 12.40 5.13 -4.10
N ASP A 71 13.73 5.09 -4.27
CA ASP A 71 14.45 4.91 -5.52
C ASP A 71 14.42 3.47 -6.05
N VAL A 72 14.05 2.48 -5.22
CA VAL A 72 13.92 1.08 -5.64
C VAL A 72 12.65 0.88 -6.46
N GLU A 73 12.79 0.23 -7.61
CA GLU A 73 11.68 -0.13 -8.48
C GLU A 73 10.89 -1.32 -7.90
N VAL A 74 9.58 -1.17 -7.74
CA VAL A 74 8.75 -2.21 -7.14
C VAL A 74 7.75 -2.76 -8.16
N GLY A 75 7.91 -4.04 -8.49
CA GLY A 75 6.96 -4.81 -9.27
C GLY A 75 5.99 -5.58 -8.37
N TYR A 76 4.72 -5.64 -8.79
CA TYR A 76 3.68 -6.32 -8.03
C TYR A 76 3.07 -7.47 -8.82
N ALA A 77 3.15 -8.69 -8.28
CA ALA A 77 2.73 -9.93 -8.95
C ALA A 77 1.68 -10.72 -8.15
N PRO A 78 0.47 -10.16 -7.93
CA PRO A 78 -0.58 -10.85 -7.21
C PRO A 78 -1.22 -11.96 -8.04
N ARG A 79 -1.62 -13.05 -7.39
CA ARG A 79 -2.32 -14.18 -8.04
C ARG A 79 -3.74 -13.81 -8.50
N ARG A 80 -4.42 -12.93 -7.77
CA ARG A 80 -5.82 -12.53 -8.00
C ARG A 80 -5.97 -11.02 -7.99
N ARG A 81 -7.12 -10.52 -8.43
CA ARG A 81 -7.42 -9.09 -8.46
C ARG A 81 -7.62 -8.56 -7.04
N THR A 82 -6.85 -7.55 -6.66
CA THR A 82 -6.89 -6.88 -5.35
C THR A 82 -7.31 -5.42 -5.48
N ALA A 83 -7.45 -4.66 -4.39
CA ALA A 83 -7.78 -3.23 -4.49
C ALA A 83 -6.64 -2.47 -5.20
N ALA A 84 -5.38 -2.74 -4.83
CA ALA A 84 -4.21 -2.13 -5.46
C ALA A 84 -4.18 -2.38 -6.98
N THR A 85 -4.43 -3.61 -7.45
CA THR A 85 -4.45 -3.88 -8.90
C THR A 85 -5.48 -3.05 -9.66
N ARG A 86 -6.61 -2.67 -9.03
CA ARG A 86 -7.63 -1.81 -9.66
C ARG A 86 -7.16 -0.38 -9.76
N ILE A 87 -6.54 0.14 -8.70
CA ILE A 87 -6.06 1.51 -8.60
C ILE A 87 -4.92 1.74 -9.60
N TYR A 88 -3.98 0.81 -9.65
CA TYR A 88 -2.78 0.92 -10.47
C TYR A 88 -2.93 0.35 -11.89
N GLY A 89 -4.11 -0.19 -12.24
CA GLY A 89 -4.36 -0.79 -13.56
C GLY A 89 -3.47 -2.00 -13.87
N LEU A 90 -3.07 -2.75 -12.84
CA LEU A 90 -2.11 -3.84 -12.97
C LEU A 90 -2.79 -5.17 -13.34
N PRO A 91 -2.16 -6.00 -14.18
CA PRO A 91 -2.64 -7.35 -14.45
C PRO A 91 -2.46 -8.26 -13.22
N THR A 92 -2.92 -9.52 -13.33
CA THR A 92 -2.77 -10.55 -12.28
C THR A 92 -2.09 -11.81 -12.83
N GLY A 93 -1.63 -12.68 -11.93
CA GLY A 93 -1.05 -13.98 -12.26
C GLY A 93 0.20 -13.89 -13.14
N ARG A 94 0.28 -14.75 -14.17
CA ARG A 94 1.45 -14.82 -15.06
C ARG A 94 1.76 -13.52 -15.79
N ARG A 95 0.72 -12.74 -16.14
CA ARG A 95 0.91 -11.42 -16.77
C ARG A 95 1.55 -10.47 -15.77
N ALA A 96 1.02 -10.37 -14.55
CA ALA A 96 1.62 -9.54 -13.49
C ALA A 96 3.09 -9.87 -13.24
N ALA A 97 3.44 -11.16 -13.16
CA ALA A 97 4.83 -11.58 -12.98
C ALA A 97 5.76 -11.12 -14.13
N ARG A 98 5.30 -11.20 -15.39
CA ARG A 98 6.09 -10.69 -16.53
C ARG A 98 6.25 -9.18 -16.51
N HIS A 99 5.17 -8.45 -16.22
CA HIS A 99 5.20 -6.99 -16.12
C HIS A 99 6.09 -6.55 -14.95
N ALA A 100 5.99 -7.17 -13.78
CA ALA A 100 6.84 -6.87 -12.64
C ALA A 100 8.34 -7.08 -12.92
N ARG A 101 8.68 -8.08 -13.76
CA ARG A 101 10.07 -8.36 -14.15
C ARG A 101 10.61 -7.40 -15.20
N HIS A 102 9.84 -7.10 -16.24
CA HIS A 102 10.34 -6.43 -17.45
C HIS A 102 9.75 -5.05 -17.71
N GLY A 103 8.71 -4.67 -16.99
CA GLY A 103 8.01 -3.41 -17.16
C GLY A 103 8.88 -2.21 -16.82
N ALA A 104 8.45 -1.04 -17.28
CA ALA A 104 9.10 0.22 -16.97
C ALA A 104 8.62 0.75 -15.62
N ALA A 105 9.54 1.26 -14.80
CA ALA A 105 9.19 1.91 -13.57
C ALA A 105 8.68 3.34 -13.82
N ARG A 106 7.65 3.75 -13.08
CA ARG A 106 7.16 5.13 -13.06
C ARG A 106 6.85 5.54 -11.64
N ARG A 107 7.22 6.78 -11.30
CA ARG A 107 6.93 7.34 -9.99
C ARG A 107 5.44 7.64 -9.88
N VAL A 108 4.82 7.14 -8.81
CA VAL A 108 3.39 7.33 -8.50
C VAL A 108 3.21 7.77 -7.05
N PRO A 109 2.09 8.42 -6.69
CA PRO A 109 1.84 8.85 -5.31
C PRO A 109 1.98 7.69 -4.30
N LEU A 110 2.64 7.97 -3.18
CA LEU A 110 2.72 7.07 -2.03
C LEU A 110 1.83 7.63 -0.92
N ILE A 111 0.86 6.83 -0.44
CA ILE A 111 -0.01 7.22 0.66
C ILE A 111 0.41 6.47 1.90
N ARG A 112 0.62 7.20 2.99
CA ARG A 112 1.02 6.65 4.28
C ARG A 112 0.13 7.21 5.38
N ASP A 113 0.22 6.62 6.56
CA ASP A 113 -0.34 7.20 7.76
C ASP A 113 0.72 7.85 8.67
N GLU A 114 0.25 8.39 9.79
CA GLU A 114 1.08 9.00 10.83
C GLU A 114 2.08 8.02 11.46
N THR A 115 1.81 6.71 11.41
CA THR A 115 2.69 5.66 11.94
C THR A 115 3.80 5.25 10.97
N GLY A 116 3.79 5.80 9.75
CA GLY A 116 4.73 5.42 8.70
C GLY A 116 4.37 4.10 8.02
N SER A 117 3.12 3.65 8.14
CA SER A 117 2.58 2.54 7.36
C SER A 117 2.03 3.05 6.04
N VAL A 118 2.44 2.41 4.95
CA VAL A 118 1.95 2.69 3.60
C VAL A 118 0.62 1.97 3.37
N ILE A 119 -0.26 2.57 2.58
CA ILE A 119 -1.46 1.92 2.05
C ILE A 119 -1.41 1.91 0.51
N VAL A 120 -1.79 0.78 -0.10
CA VAL A 120 -1.70 0.59 -1.55
C VAL A 120 -3.03 0.32 -2.22
N GLY A 121 -3.98 -0.25 -1.47
CA GLY A 121 -5.31 -0.60 -1.94
C GLY A 121 -6.38 0.19 -1.22
N ARG A 122 -6.52 -0.03 0.08
CA ARG A 122 -7.61 0.57 0.86
C ARG A 122 -7.29 0.64 2.34
N ALA A 123 -7.47 1.81 2.91
CA ALA A 123 -7.65 1.99 4.34
C ALA A 123 -9.12 2.13 4.72
N ARG A 124 -9.46 1.76 5.96
CA ARG A 124 -10.79 1.96 6.53
C ARG A 124 -10.70 2.45 7.95
N TRP A 125 -11.59 3.36 8.29
CA TRP A 125 -12.00 3.61 9.67
C TRP A 125 -13.30 2.87 9.89
N LEU A 126 -13.31 1.97 10.88
CA LEU A 126 -14.46 1.15 11.27
C LEU A 126 -14.83 1.45 12.73
N PRO A 127 -16.11 1.24 13.13
CA PRO A 127 -16.51 1.32 14.53
C PRO A 127 -15.65 0.42 15.43
N ALA A 128 -15.38 0.87 16.66
CA ALA A 128 -14.64 0.11 17.67
C ALA A 128 -15.58 -0.47 18.75
N ASN A 129 -15.10 -1.45 19.52
CA ASN A 129 -15.75 -1.95 20.74
C ASN A 129 -17.25 -2.29 20.58
N GLU A 130 -17.57 -3.09 19.55
CA GLU A 130 -18.96 -3.53 19.24
C GLU A 130 -19.95 -2.41 18.90
N GLN A 131 -19.48 -1.16 18.75
CA GLN A 131 -20.32 -0.06 18.32
C GLN A 131 -20.74 -0.23 16.86
N ALA A 132 -21.93 0.25 16.52
CA ALA A 132 -22.44 0.23 15.15
C ALA A 132 -21.89 1.38 14.29
N LEU A 133 -21.52 2.50 14.93
CA LEU A 133 -21.13 3.75 14.27
C LEU A 133 -19.83 4.29 14.87
N ILE A 134 -19.11 5.07 14.07
CA ILE A 134 -18.02 5.94 14.50
C ILE A 134 -18.65 7.30 14.80
N HIS A 135 -18.43 7.82 16.01
CA HIS A 135 -18.76 9.19 16.36
C HIS A 135 -17.51 10.08 16.25
N GLY A 136 -17.59 11.17 15.50
CA GLY A 136 -16.50 12.13 15.38
C GLY A 136 -16.58 13.01 14.15
N GLU A 137 -15.42 13.51 13.72
CA GLU A 137 -15.28 14.38 12.57
C GLU A 137 -14.15 13.86 11.67
N ALA A 138 -14.37 13.90 10.36
CA ALA A 138 -13.29 13.71 9.40
C ALA A 138 -13.31 14.75 8.29
N VAL A 139 -12.11 15.14 7.88
CA VAL A 139 -11.86 16.09 6.79
C VAL A 139 -10.94 15.47 5.76
N VAL A 140 -11.08 15.90 4.51
CA VAL A 140 -10.14 15.64 3.42
C VAL A 140 -9.63 16.99 2.93
N ASP A 141 -8.35 17.27 3.18
CA ASP A 141 -7.78 18.63 3.11
C ASP A 141 -8.66 19.65 3.86
N ASP A 142 -9.35 20.53 3.16
CA ASP A 142 -10.24 21.58 3.70
C ASP A 142 -11.73 21.20 3.64
N THR A 143 -12.06 20.02 3.12
CA THR A 143 -13.44 19.59 2.90
C THR A 143 -13.89 18.62 3.99
N VAL A 144 -14.96 18.97 4.71
CA VAL A 144 -15.58 18.08 5.69
C VAL A 144 -16.16 16.85 4.99
N LEU A 145 -15.67 15.66 5.38
CA LEU A 145 -16.18 14.38 4.90
C LEU A 145 -17.41 13.95 5.70
N PHE A 146 -17.36 14.10 7.03
CA PHE A 146 -18.49 13.96 7.93
C PHE A 146 -18.20 14.65 9.26
N ASP A 147 -19.28 15.01 9.96
CA ASP A 147 -19.29 15.44 11.36
C ASP A 147 -20.51 14.77 12.02
N GLY A 148 -20.30 13.99 13.08
CA GLY A 148 -21.30 13.15 13.74
C GLY A 148 -21.06 11.65 13.54
N ASP A 149 -22.15 10.89 13.32
CA ASP A 149 -22.13 9.43 13.31
C ASP A 149 -22.12 8.82 11.90
N VAL A 150 -21.22 7.86 11.65
CA VAL A 150 -21.13 7.11 10.38
C VAL A 150 -20.75 5.65 10.60
N ALA A 151 -21.25 4.69 9.80
CA ALA A 151 -20.80 3.29 9.93
C ALA A 151 -19.39 3.00 9.39
N GLY A 152 -18.70 4.02 8.91
CA GLY A 152 -17.29 3.94 8.57
C GLY A 152 -16.89 4.70 7.32
N VAL A 153 -15.58 4.84 7.16
CA VAL A 153 -14.96 5.56 6.06
C VAL A 153 -14.01 4.65 5.31
N CYS A 154 -13.91 4.87 4.01
CA CYS A 154 -12.96 4.22 3.13
C CYS A 154 -12.02 5.28 2.55
N VAL A 155 -10.71 5.04 2.63
CA VAL A 155 -9.66 5.86 2.01
C VAL A 155 -8.91 5.01 0.99
N GLU A 156 -8.72 5.52 -0.22
CA GLU A 156 -8.00 4.84 -1.29
C GLU A 156 -6.92 5.75 -1.89
N PRO A 157 -5.73 5.21 -2.19
CA PRO A 157 -4.77 5.89 -3.06
C PRO A 157 -5.35 6.14 -4.45
N THR A 158 -4.85 7.19 -5.12
CA THR A 158 -5.15 7.51 -6.50
C THR A 158 -3.87 7.80 -7.27
N LEU A 159 -3.80 7.37 -8.53
CA LEU A 159 -2.70 7.75 -9.42
C LEU A 159 -2.71 9.24 -9.79
N ALA A 160 -3.92 9.81 -9.89
CA ALA A 160 -4.09 11.24 -10.08
C ALA A 160 -3.79 12.00 -8.78
N LEU A 161 -3.23 13.20 -8.92
CA LEU A 161 -3.15 14.13 -7.82
C LEU A 161 -4.58 14.61 -7.48
N PRO A 162 -4.92 14.81 -6.19
CA PRO A 162 -3.98 15.07 -5.11
C PRO A 162 -3.42 13.84 -4.38
N GLY A 163 -3.82 12.63 -4.77
CA GLY A 163 -3.11 11.37 -4.44
C GLY A 163 -3.92 10.39 -3.59
N LEU A 164 -4.94 10.86 -2.87
CA LEU A 164 -5.90 9.99 -2.20
C LEU A 164 -7.33 10.48 -2.38
N ARG A 165 -8.28 9.60 -2.07
CA ARG A 165 -9.70 9.93 -1.95
C ARG A 165 -10.34 9.22 -0.77
N ALA A 166 -11.34 9.83 -0.16
CA ALA A 166 -12.11 9.25 0.92
C ALA A 166 -13.62 9.28 0.66
N SER A 167 -14.36 8.33 1.22
CA SER A 167 -15.82 8.29 1.19
C SER A 167 -16.42 7.60 2.41
N VAL A 168 -17.58 8.07 2.86
CA VAL A 168 -18.39 7.40 3.90
C VAL A 168 -19.07 6.16 3.29
N ARG A 169 -19.15 5.05 4.04
CA ARG A 169 -19.68 3.77 3.53
C ARG A 169 -21.16 3.81 3.16
N GLU A 170 -21.98 4.61 3.83
CA GLU A 170 -23.45 4.50 3.87
C GLU A 170 -24.23 5.44 2.95
N ARG A 171 -23.58 6.39 2.26
CA ARG A 171 -24.34 7.28 1.38
C ARG A 171 -24.72 6.56 0.09
N ARG A 172 -26.04 6.47 -0.15
CA ARG A 172 -26.71 5.90 -1.34
C ARG A 172 -26.20 6.52 -2.66
N TRP A 173 -25.57 7.69 -2.57
CA TRP A 173 -24.76 8.33 -3.60
C TRP A 173 -23.35 8.58 -3.05
N ARG A 174 -22.35 7.86 -3.57
CA ARG A 174 -20.95 7.94 -3.11
C ARG A 174 -20.26 9.16 -3.71
N GLY A 175 -20.19 10.26 -2.97
CA GLY A 175 -19.22 11.31 -3.26
C GLY A 175 -17.85 10.88 -2.74
N TRP A 176 -16.94 10.48 -3.62
CA TRP A 176 -15.53 10.44 -3.25
C TRP A 176 -15.01 11.87 -3.17
N ILE A 177 -14.40 12.22 -2.05
CA ILE A 177 -13.68 13.49 -1.89
C ILE A 177 -12.21 13.20 -2.12
N ALA A 178 -11.61 13.87 -3.10
CA ALA A 178 -10.18 13.75 -3.40
C ALA A 178 -9.39 14.79 -2.61
N GLY A 179 -8.19 14.44 -2.15
CA GLY A 179 -7.35 15.32 -1.36
C GLY A 179 -5.95 14.76 -1.18
N ARG A 180 -5.09 15.51 -0.48
CA ARG A 180 -3.73 15.10 -0.14
C ARG A 180 -3.70 14.36 1.19
N ALA A 181 -4.59 14.73 2.11
CA ALA A 181 -4.71 14.15 3.43
C ALA A 181 -6.18 13.89 3.78
N ALA A 182 -6.42 12.81 4.54
CA ALA A 182 -7.69 12.51 5.18
C ALA A 182 -7.42 12.36 6.68
N GLN A 183 -8.09 13.14 7.51
CA GLN A 183 -7.87 13.21 8.96
C GLN A 183 -9.16 12.84 9.68
N LEU A 184 -9.03 12.06 10.75
CA LEU A 184 -10.13 11.65 11.64
C LEU A 184 -9.82 12.11 13.06
N GLY A 185 -10.79 12.76 13.70
CA GLY A 185 -10.93 12.86 15.14
C GLY A 185 -12.17 12.08 15.58
N THR A 186 -12.04 11.18 16.56
CA THR A 186 -13.14 10.31 16.98
C THR A 186 -13.03 9.92 18.45
N THR A 187 -14.14 9.51 19.04
CA THR A 187 -14.17 8.86 20.36
C THR A 187 -13.54 7.47 20.33
N GLY A 188 -13.56 6.78 19.18
CA GLY A 188 -12.89 5.51 18.95
C GLY A 188 -13.17 4.92 17.57
N ALA A 189 -12.13 4.55 16.83
CA ALA A 189 -12.24 3.80 15.58
C ALA A 189 -11.14 2.74 15.44
N VAL A 190 -11.44 1.65 14.74
CA VAL A 190 -10.47 0.66 14.29
C VAL A 190 -9.95 1.07 12.91
N VAL A 191 -8.64 1.21 12.77
CA VAL A 191 -7.98 1.46 11.48
C VAL A 191 -7.64 0.11 10.84
N VAL A 192 -8.06 -0.11 9.59
CA VAL A 192 -7.70 -1.29 8.81
C VAL A 192 -6.91 -0.85 7.58
N ARG A 193 -5.69 -1.34 7.40
CA ARG A 193 -4.77 -1.00 6.30
C ARG A 193 -4.61 -2.20 5.38
N ASP A 194 -5.12 -2.11 4.15
CA ASP A 194 -5.01 -3.20 3.17
C ASP A 194 -5.47 -4.57 3.69
N GLY A 195 -6.46 -4.56 4.58
CA GLY A 195 -7.02 -5.75 5.23
C GLY A 195 -6.42 -6.09 6.59
N VAL A 196 -5.34 -5.42 7.02
CA VAL A 196 -4.68 -5.64 8.32
C VAL A 196 -5.21 -4.65 9.36
N PRO A 197 -5.89 -5.09 10.42
CA PRO A 197 -6.34 -4.20 11.50
C PRO A 197 -5.16 -3.69 12.33
N ALA A 198 -5.25 -2.43 12.77
CA ALA A 198 -4.40 -1.89 13.82
C ALA A 198 -4.60 -2.67 15.12
N PRO A 199 -3.58 -2.79 15.98
CA PRO A 199 -3.68 -3.58 17.21
C PRO A 199 -4.64 -2.98 18.24
N ARG A 200 -4.92 -1.68 18.17
CA ARG A 200 -5.77 -0.97 19.13
C ARG A 200 -6.66 0.06 18.43
N PRO A 201 -7.86 0.33 18.95
CA PRO A 201 -8.65 1.48 18.55
C PRO A 201 -7.89 2.79 18.74
N VAL A 202 -8.18 3.78 17.91
CA VAL A 202 -7.56 5.10 17.93
C VAL A 202 -8.60 6.20 18.10
N ARG A 203 -8.18 7.33 18.66
CA ARG A 203 -8.99 8.57 18.72
C ARG A 203 -8.66 9.55 17.60
N ARG A 204 -7.52 9.34 16.94
CA ARG A 204 -7.05 10.14 15.81
C ARG A 204 -6.38 9.21 14.80
N SER A 205 -6.57 9.49 13.52
CA SER A 205 -5.89 8.79 12.43
C SER A 205 -5.77 9.73 11.24
N THR A 206 -4.65 9.70 10.53
CA THR A 206 -4.42 10.53 9.35
C THR A 206 -3.77 9.73 8.24
N PHE A 207 -4.38 9.72 7.06
CA PHE A 207 -3.73 9.23 5.84
C PHE A 207 -3.31 10.43 5.00
N TYR A 208 -2.11 10.42 4.45
CA TYR A 208 -1.61 11.52 3.63
C TYR A 208 -0.66 11.05 2.55
N ARG A 209 -0.58 11.84 1.48
CA ARG A 209 0.40 11.68 0.42
C ARG A 209 1.78 12.08 0.94
N ASN A 210 2.71 11.12 0.90
CA ASN A 210 4.12 11.37 1.15
C ASN A 210 4.70 12.30 0.07
N VAL A 211 5.71 13.09 0.43
CA VAL A 211 6.33 14.05 -0.49
C VAL A 211 6.91 13.34 -1.71
N GLU A 212 7.67 12.25 -1.47
CA GLU A 212 8.16 11.38 -2.52
C GLU A 212 7.19 10.23 -2.80
N GLY A 213 6.96 9.97 -4.09
CA GLY A 213 6.24 8.80 -4.58
C GLY A 213 7.15 7.58 -4.78
N TRP A 214 6.57 6.40 -4.91
CA TRP A 214 7.33 5.17 -5.15
C TRP A 214 7.40 4.82 -6.64
N LEU A 215 8.40 4.05 -7.04
CA LEU A 215 8.55 3.57 -8.41
C LEU A 215 7.74 2.29 -8.63
N LEU A 216 6.58 2.43 -9.25
CA LEU A 216 5.76 1.30 -9.67
C LEU A 216 6.22 0.78 -11.04
N VAL A 217 6.49 -0.52 -11.13
CA VAL A 217 6.72 -1.21 -12.40
C VAL A 217 5.40 -1.61 -13.05
N ARG A 218 5.21 -1.26 -14.33
CA ARG A 218 4.02 -1.62 -15.13
C ARG A 218 4.34 -1.99 -16.56
#